data_AF-A0A7C3LIE6-F1
#
_entry.id   AF-A0A7C3LIE6-F1
#
_cell.length_a   1.000
_cell.length_b   1.000
_cell.length_c   1.000
_cell.angle_alpha   90.00
_cell.angle_beta   90.00
_cell.angle_gamma   90.00
#
_symmetry.space_group_name_H-M   'P 1'
#
loop_
_entity.id
_entity.type
_entity.pdbx_description
1 polymer ?
#
loop_
_entity_poly.entity_id
_entity_poly.type
_entity_poly.pdbx_seq_one_letter_code
_entity_poly.pdbx_strand_id
1 'polypeptide(L)'
;MKTALLTVLVSSTLMAREPGLILSHKIDKDFDLTADPGASHWSSVPAVLAENGPQREPVPGHRTEIRSLWTEKNIYFLFTCPYETLYLKPNPSATDETNKLW
;
A
#
# COMPACT_ATOMS: atom_id res chain seq x y z
N MET A 1 0.63 -48.17 -24.17
CA MET A 1 1.06 -47.23 -23.11
C MET A 1 0.94 -45.82 -23.68
N LYS A 2 -0.13 -45.08 -23.35
CA LYS A 2 -0.33 -43.69 -23.78
C LYS A 2 -0.55 -42.87 -22.51
N THR A 3 0.48 -42.15 -22.08
CA THR A 3 0.44 -41.21 -20.97
C THR A 3 -0.35 -39.98 -21.40
N ALA A 4 -1.51 -39.77 -20.77
CA ALA A 4 -2.28 -38.54 -20.93
C ALA A 4 -1.69 -37.48 -19.98
N LEU A 5 -1.17 -36.40 -20.57
CA LEU A 5 -0.66 -35.24 -19.83
C LEU A 5 -1.86 -34.34 -19.48
N LEU A 6 -2.15 -34.19 -18.19
CA LEU A 6 -3.24 -33.35 -17.70
C LEU A 6 -2.68 -31.94 -17.41
N THR A 7 -2.98 -30.98 -18.28
CA THR A 7 -2.60 -29.57 -18.08
C THR A 7 -3.65 -28.90 -17.19
N VAL A 8 -3.32 -28.61 -15.94
CA VAL A 8 -4.20 -27.83 -15.04
C VAL A 8 -4.03 -26.34 -15.36
N LEU A 9 -5.04 -25.74 -15.99
CA LEU A 9 -5.13 -24.28 -16.13
C LEU A 9 -5.65 -23.70 -14.81
N VAL A 10 -4.78 -23.04 -14.06
CA VAL A 10 -5.20 -22.22 -12.91
C VAL A 10 -5.68 -20.88 -13.47
N SER A 11 -7.00 -20.70 -13.57
CA SER A 11 -7.60 -19.41 -13.90
C SER A 11 -7.46 -18.47 -12.70
N SER A 12 -6.48 -17.58 -12.74
CA SER A 12 -6.44 -16.42 -11.84
C SER A 12 -7.54 -15.44 -12.25
N THR A 13 -8.60 -15.36 -11.45
CA THR A 13 -9.61 -14.31 -11.58
C THR A 13 -8.94 -12.98 -11.20
N LEU A 14 -8.50 -12.21 -12.20
CA LEU A 14 -8.26 -10.79 -12.01
C LEU A 14 -9.61 -10.13 -11.75
N MET A 15 -9.92 -9.90 -10.47
CA MET A 15 -11.01 -9.01 -10.07
C MET A 15 -10.68 -7.62 -10.62
N ALA A 16 -11.40 -7.21 -11.68
CA ALA A 16 -11.31 -5.86 -12.20
C ALA A 16 -11.72 -4.89 -11.07
N ARG A 17 -10.79 -4.02 -10.66
CA ARG A 17 -11.04 -3.05 -9.60
C ARG A 17 -12.07 -2.03 -10.07
N GLU A 18 -13.15 -1.85 -9.31
CA GLU A 18 -14.12 -0.78 -9.59
C GLU A 18 -13.41 0.58 -9.58
N PRO A 19 -13.58 1.41 -10.62
CA PRO A 19 -12.96 2.73 -10.67
C PRO A 19 -13.35 3.58 -9.45
N GLY A 20 -12.36 4.11 -8.74
CA GLY A 20 -12.57 4.95 -7.56
C GLY A 20 -12.83 4.21 -6.25
N LEU A 21 -12.79 2.87 -6.23
CA LEU A 21 -12.98 2.10 -5.00
C LEU A 21 -11.65 1.69 -4.35
N ILE A 22 -11.50 2.05 -3.07
CA ILE A 22 -10.47 1.51 -2.19
C ILE A 22 -11.08 0.52 -1.20
N LEU A 23 -10.72 -0.77 -1.35
CA LEU A 23 -11.10 -1.79 -0.39
C LEU A 23 -10.16 -1.74 0.82
N SER A 24 -10.76 -1.74 2.01
CA SER A 24 -10.05 -1.91 3.28
C SER A 24 -10.27 -3.33 3.80
N HIS A 25 -9.22 -3.99 4.25
CA HIS A 25 -9.27 -5.39 4.66
C HIS A 25 -9.46 -5.53 6.17
N LYS A 26 -10.46 -6.30 6.60
CA LYS A 26 -10.67 -6.59 8.02
C LYS A 26 -9.57 -7.50 8.54
N ILE A 27 -9.04 -7.19 9.72
CA ILE A 27 -8.21 -8.08 10.54
C ILE A 27 -8.82 -8.20 11.94
N ASP A 28 -8.48 -9.28 12.66
CA ASP A 28 -9.16 -9.64 13.91
C ASP A 28 -8.75 -8.78 15.10
N LYS A 29 -7.50 -8.33 15.14
CA LYS A 29 -6.94 -7.62 16.30
C LYS A 29 -6.05 -6.47 15.85
N ASP A 30 -6.01 -5.44 16.70
CA ASP A 30 -5.02 -4.37 16.60
C ASP A 30 -3.61 -4.97 16.73
N PHE A 31 -2.65 -4.28 16.12
CA PHE A 31 -1.24 -4.66 16.12
C PHE A 31 -0.38 -3.43 16.44
N ASP A 32 0.87 -3.66 16.85
CA ASP A 32 1.82 -2.58 17.09
C ASP A 32 2.08 -1.82 15.79
N LEU A 33 1.83 -0.50 15.81
CA LEU A 33 1.91 0.33 14.63
C LEU A 33 3.34 0.32 14.07
N THR A 34 3.46 -0.01 12.79
CA THR A 34 4.74 -0.06 12.07
C THR A 34 4.60 0.51 10.66
N ALA A 35 5.64 1.23 10.23
CA ALA A 35 5.79 1.75 8.88
C ALA A 35 6.55 0.80 7.94
N ASP A 36 6.93 -0.40 8.41
CA ASP A 36 7.61 -1.41 7.59
C ASP A 36 6.61 -2.11 6.63
N PRO A 37 6.71 -1.90 5.30
CA PRO A 37 5.82 -2.55 4.34
C PRO A 37 6.02 -4.07 4.25
N GLY A 38 7.14 -4.59 4.74
CA GLY A 38 7.43 -6.03 4.80
C GLY A 38 6.78 -6.75 5.98
N ALA A 39 6.20 -6.02 6.94
CA ALA A 39 5.56 -6.63 8.10
C ALA A 39 4.41 -7.57 7.69
N SER A 40 4.17 -8.62 8.49
CA SER A 40 3.20 -9.68 8.16
C SER A 40 1.80 -9.16 7.89
N HIS A 41 1.34 -8.18 8.67
CA HIS A 41 0.02 -7.56 8.49
C HIS A 41 -0.10 -6.79 7.17
N TRP A 42 0.99 -6.22 6.66
CA TRP A 42 0.98 -5.39 5.46
C TRP A 42 1.26 -6.17 4.18
N SER A 43 2.20 -7.11 4.22
CA SER A 43 2.69 -7.83 3.03
C SER A 43 1.61 -8.66 2.32
N SER A 44 0.58 -9.12 3.03
CA SER A 44 -0.56 -9.84 2.45
C SER A 44 -1.66 -8.94 1.90
N VAL A 45 -1.57 -7.61 2.08
CA VAL A 45 -2.64 -6.67 1.73
C VAL A 45 -2.36 -6.07 0.35
N PRO A 46 -3.31 -6.17 -0.60
CA PRO A 46 -3.18 -5.53 -1.91
C PRO A 46 -3.00 -4.01 -1.78
N ALA A 47 -1.97 -3.48 -2.44
CA ALA A 47 -1.78 -2.04 -2.56
C ALA A 47 -2.70 -1.44 -3.62
N VAL A 48 -3.17 -0.23 -3.36
CA VAL A 48 -3.70 0.69 -4.36
C VAL A 48 -2.58 1.60 -4.82
N LEU A 49 -2.58 1.96 -6.10
CA LEU A 49 -1.57 2.82 -6.68
C LEU A 49 -2.16 4.20 -6.92
N ALA A 50 -1.56 5.20 -6.29
CA ALA A 50 -1.76 6.60 -6.62
C ALA A 50 -0.56 7.08 -7.44
N GLU A 51 -0.74 7.15 -8.76
CA GLU A 51 0.32 7.45 -9.74
C GLU A 51 -0.02 8.62 -10.68
N ASN A 52 -1.24 9.14 -10.55
CA ASN A 52 -1.73 10.26 -11.34
C ASN A 52 -1.92 11.49 -10.46
N GLY A 53 -1.70 12.67 -11.04
CA GLY A 53 -1.95 13.95 -10.39
C GLY A 53 -3.39 14.45 -10.59
N PRO A 54 -3.67 15.70 -10.22
CA PRO A 54 -5.04 16.22 -10.09
C PRO A 54 -5.87 16.23 -11.38
N GLN A 55 -5.24 16.29 -12.56
CA GLN A 55 -5.92 16.22 -13.86
C GLN A 55 -5.88 14.80 -14.47
N ARG A 56 -5.58 13.77 -13.66
CA ARG A 56 -5.42 12.35 -14.05
C ARG A 56 -4.23 12.08 -14.98
N GLU A 57 -3.30 13.02 -15.07
CA GLU A 57 -2.03 12.87 -15.76
C GLU A 57 -1.09 11.95 -14.97
N PRO A 58 -0.37 11.02 -15.63
CA PRO A 58 0.68 10.25 -14.99
C PRO A 58 1.80 11.17 -14.49
N VAL A 59 2.30 10.91 -13.27
CA VAL A 59 3.42 11.65 -12.69
C VAL A 59 4.60 10.69 -12.46
N PRO A 60 5.57 10.62 -13.40
CA PRO A 60 6.69 9.69 -13.32
C PRO A 60 7.49 9.86 -12.02
N GLY A 61 7.89 8.76 -11.38
CA GLY A 61 8.67 8.80 -10.14
C GLY A 61 7.88 9.12 -8.87
N HIS A 62 6.58 9.43 -8.98
CA HIS A 62 5.72 9.82 -7.84
C HIS A 62 4.65 8.77 -7.47
N ARG A 63 4.85 7.51 -7.85
CA ARG A 63 3.94 6.41 -7.50
C ARG A 63 3.89 6.21 -5.99
N THR A 64 2.71 6.30 -5.40
CA THR A 64 2.45 5.98 -4.00
C THR A 64 1.67 4.67 -3.91
N GLU A 65 2.17 3.72 -3.12
CA GLU A 65 1.41 2.52 -2.74
C GLU A 65 0.63 2.78 -1.45
N ILE A 66 -0.66 2.45 -1.45
CA ILE A 66 -1.56 2.65 -0.32
C ILE A 66 -2.15 1.30 0.06
N ARG A 67 -1.91 0.85 1.30
CA ARG A 67 -2.57 -0.33 1.88
C ARG A 67 -3.52 0.13 2.97
N SER A 68 -4.66 -0.55 3.10
CA SER A 68 -5.67 -0.24 4.11
C SER A 68 -6.15 -1.49 4.83
N LEU A 69 -6.13 -1.43 6.16
CA LEU A 69 -6.62 -2.45 7.08
C LEU A 69 -7.60 -1.82 8.05
N TRP A 70 -8.51 -2.63 8.61
CA TRP A 70 -9.34 -2.20 9.72
C TRP A 70 -9.61 -3.31 10.73
N THR A 71 -9.76 -2.92 11.99
CA THR A 71 -10.25 -3.74 13.10
C THR A 71 -11.55 -3.12 13.58
N GLU A 72 -12.22 -3.75 14.55
CA GLU A 72 -13.44 -3.18 15.14
C GLU A 72 -13.23 -1.79 15.76
N LYS A 73 -11.99 -1.41 16.10
CA LYS A 73 -11.67 -0.17 16.80
C LYS A 73 -10.93 0.85 15.94
N ASN A 74 -10.13 0.40 14.98
CA ASN A 74 -9.19 1.24 14.27
C ASN A 74 -9.22 0.98 12.77
N ILE A 75 -8.88 2.02 12.00
CA ILE A 75 -8.51 1.90 10.60
C ILE A 75 -7.05 2.29 10.46
N TYR A 76 -6.31 1.52 9.69
CA TYR A 76 -4.89 1.68 9.46
C TYR A 76 -4.62 1.94 7.99
N PHE A 77 -3.71 2.87 7.73
CA PHE A 77 -3.20 3.14 6.40
C PHE A 77 -1.69 3.06 6.39
N LEU A 78 -1.13 2.40 5.38
CA LEU A 78 0.29 2.43 5.09
C LEU A 78 0.49 3.08 3.73
N PHE A 79 1.28 4.15 3.71
CA PHE A 79 1.72 4.84 2.51
C PHE A 79 3.18 4.50 2.26
N THR A 80 3.49 3.93 1.09
CA THR A 80 4.86 3.68 0.64
C THR A 80 5.12 4.56 -0.57
N CYS A 81 5.90 5.61 -0.35
CA CYS A 81 6.25 6.61 -1.36
C CYS A 81 7.76 6.57 -1.59
N PRO A 82 8.26 5.89 -2.64
CA PRO A 82 9.65 6.04 -3.03
C PRO A 82 9.91 7.51 -3.39
N TYR A 83 11.03 8.04 -2.91
CA TYR A 83 11.48 9.39 -3.21
C TYR A 83 12.85 9.31 -3.90
N GLU A 84 13.11 10.24 -4.82
CA GLU A 84 14.43 10.39 -5.43
C GLU A 84 15.34 11.24 -4.53
N THR A 85 14.80 12.34 -3.99
CA THR A 85 15.50 13.24 -3.08
C THR A 85 14.58 13.62 -1.93
N LEU A 86 15.08 13.49 -0.69
CA LEU A 86 14.37 13.90 0.52
C LEU A 86 15.09 15.09 1.14
N TYR A 87 14.42 16.24 1.20
CA TYR A 87 14.95 17.45 1.80
C TYR A 87 14.57 17.53 3.27
N LEU A 88 15.46 17.06 4.14
CA LEU A 88 15.22 17.08 5.57
C LEU A 88 15.59 18.43 6.18
N LYS A 89 14.76 18.89 7.13
CA LYS A 89 15.12 20.02 7.97
C LYS A 89 16.34 19.65 8.84
N PRO A 90 17.40 20.47 8.86
CA PRO A 90 18.51 20.24 9.77
C PRO A 90 18.05 20.39 11.23
N ASN A 91 18.40 19.43 12.07
CA ASN A 91 18.09 19.39 13.51
C ASN A 91 16.57 19.42 13.85
N PRO A 92 15.79 18.39 13.46
CA PRO A 92 14.38 18.31 13.81
C PRO A 92 14.17 18.10 15.32
N SER A 93 13.09 18.65 15.89
CA SER A 93 12.67 18.29 17.25
C SER A 93 11.83 17.01 17.19
N ALA A 94 12.14 16.04 18.05
CA ALA A 94 11.38 14.81 18.22
C ALA A 94 10.22 14.96 19.23
N THR A 95 10.20 16.05 19.99
CA THR A 95 9.24 16.29 21.09
C THR A 95 8.27 17.43 20.81
N ASP A 96 8.61 18.31 19.86
CA ASP A 96 7.79 19.47 19.48
C ASP A 96 7.37 19.37 18.02
N GLU A 97 6.22 19.98 17.71
CA GLU A 97 5.75 20.10 16.34
C GLU A 97 6.81 20.80 15.47
N THR A 98 7.34 20.05 14.50
CA THR A 98 8.34 20.56 13.56
C THR A 98 7.72 20.61 12.18
N ASN A 99 7.27 21.80 11.77
CA ASN A 99 6.80 22.02 10.41
C ASN A 99 7.95 21.84 9.39
N LYS A 100 7.61 21.33 8.19
CA LYS A 100 8.53 21.11 7.06
C LYS A 100 9.64 20.09 7.37
N LEU A 101 9.27 18.98 7.99
CA LEU A 101 10.19 17.83 8.19
C LEU A 101 10.57 17.13 6.88
N TRP A 102 9.76 17.35 5.84
CA TRP A 102 9.93 16.92 4.46
C TRP A 102 9.74 18.11 3.52
#